data_AF-A0A925WED5-F1
#
_entry.id   AF-A0A925WED5-F1
#
_cell.length_a   1.000
_cell.length_b   1.000
_cell.length_c   1.000
_cell.angle_alpha   90.00
_cell.angle_beta   90.00
_cell.angle_gamma   90.00
#
_symmetry.space_group_name_H-M   'P 1'
#
loop_
_entity.id
_entity.type
_entity.pdbx_description
1 polymer ?
#
loop_
_entity_poly.entity_id
_entity_poly.type
_entity_poly.pdbx_seq_one_letter_code
_entity_poly.pdbx_strand_id
1 'polypeptide(L)'
;MCIRPLPVRRTDTTTGEATVIPIACGATLAAKCPPCAEKARRLRMVQCREGWHLDDEPLPPADDPTAEQKSIVEYRAALEAARVDSPPDQLDDLDSAIAEADQWLADLGVRGTPATTTPPNGTTGPARRVRSTRRRQDAPDLPRLPVEARTIGRTYTGGDGKAWRPSTFITLTCDSYGRVKHDGTPVDPATYDYRRAARDAIHFPALVDRWWQNLRRAVGWDVQYFAAVEPQRRLAPHLHAAVRGTIPRTLIRAVTAATYHQVWWPPCDQPVFTPGRLPSWDTDTSSYLHPDTGRPLPTWDEALDQLDTDPDAQPVHVARFGVQVDVQGVIAGTDRAARCIGYLAKYLTKSTAECHQPATEWQRAHVDRLTDALRYEPCSPRCANWLIYGVQPLGVRAGLHPGRCPGKAHRRQTLGIAGRRVLVSRRWSGKTLTDHRADRRTHVLTVLAAAGIPATPATGPTTADPHRWEWQPVRPGDPDQPPRGTLLLRAIHQRHHWRQQYRTALAQTPDPITPAAA
;
A
#
# COMPACT_ATOMS: atom_id res chain seq x y z
N MET A 1 21.65 -0.95 -14.20
CA MET A 1 21.86 0.45 -13.74
C MET A 1 20.54 1.20 -13.95
N CYS A 2 20.25 2.27 -13.21
CA CYS A 2 18.99 3.03 -13.37
C CYS A 2 18.97 3.81 -14.69
N ILE A 3 18.04 3.49 -15.61
CA ILE A 3 17.98 4.15 -16.93
C ILE A 3 17.42 5.59 -16.90
N ARG A 4 16.87 6.03 -15.77
CA ARG A 4 16.35 7.39 -15.53
C ARG A 4 17.03 8.01 -14.30
N PRO A 5 18.35 8.24 -14.29
CA PRO A 5 18.99 8.83 -13.13
C PRO A 5 18.46 10.25 -12.88
N LEU A 6 18.30 10.61 -11.62
CA LEU A 6 17.96 11.97 -11.20
C LEU A 6 19.26 12.69 -10.82
N PRO A 7 19.54 13.87 -11.39
CA PRO A 7 20.69 14.68 -10.99
C PRO A 7 20.44 15.29 -9.60
N VAL A 8 21.39 15.12 -8.70
CA VAL A 8 21.41 15.76 -7.38
C VAL A 8 22.75 16.44 -7.20
N ARG A 9 22.72 17.72 -6.84
CA ARG A 9 23.90 18.51 -6.48
C ARG A 9 24.28 18.15 -5.05
N ARG A 10 25.52 17.70 -4.87
CA ARG A 10 26.14 17.44 -3.57
C ARG A 10 27.17 18.53 -3.33
N THR A 11 27.01 19.31 -2.28
CA THR A 11 27.94 20.37 -1.89
C THR A 11 28.67 19.95 -0.63
N ASP A 12 30.01 20.03 -0.63
CA ASP A 12 30.81 19.91 0.59
C ASP A 12 30.70 21.23 1.37
N THR A 13 30.16 21.20 2.58
CA THR A 13 29.98 22.40 3.40
C THR A 13 31.30 22.96 3.94
N THR A 14 32.38 22.15 3.94
CA THR A 14 33.71 22.58 4.40
C THR A 14 34.56 23.18 3.29
N THR A 15 34.45 22.68 2.06
CA THR A 15 35.24 23.18 0.91
C THR A 15 34.44 24.06 -0.05
N GLY A 16 33.11 24.03 0.03
CA GLY A 16 32.20 24.67 -0.94
C GLY A 16 32.11 23.94 -2.28
N GLU A 17 32.80 22.82 -2.46
CA GLU A 17 32.84 22.11 -3.74
C GLU A 17 31.48 21.45 -4.05
N ALA A 18 30.86 21.84 -5.15
CA ALA A 18 29.60 21.28 -5.63
C ALA A 18 29.81 20.31 -6.80
N THR A 19 29.29 19.09 -6.66
CA THR A 19 29.31 18.08 -7.73
C THR A 19 27.90 17.56 -8.00
N VAL A 20 27.49 17.52 -9.27
CA VAL A 20 26.23 16.87 -9.66
C VAL A 20 26.45 15.37 -9.88
N ILE A 21 25.77 14.55 -9.08
CA ILE A 21 25.84 13.09 -9.15
C ILE A 21 24.50 12.46 -9.58
N PRO A 22 24.54 11.32 -10.31
CA PRO A 22 23.33 10.60 -10.69
C PRO A 22 22.82 9.71 -9.55
N ILE A 23 21.57 9.92 -9.12
CA ILE A 23 20.87 9.05 -8.16
C ILE A 23 19.82 8.21 -8.88
N ALA A 24 19.58 6.97 -8.43
CA ALA A 24 18.55 6.12 -9.02
C ALA A 24 17.14 6.67 -8.77
N CYS A 25 16.27 6.71 -9.78
CA CYS A 25 14.89 7.25 -9.66
C CYS A 25 13.95 6.55 -8.68
N GLY A 26 14.32 5.39 -8.14
CA GLY A 26 13.49 4.65 -7.18
C GLY A 26 12.16 4.10 -7.74
N ALA A 27 11.90 4.21 -9.04
CA ALA A 27 10.63 3.79 -9.63
C ALA A 27 10.35 2.29 -9.38
N THR A 28 9.14 2.00 -8.90
CA THR A 28 8.68 0.64 -8.60
C THR A 28 7.99 -0.03 -9.78
N LEU A 29 7.60 0.73 -10.81
CA LEU A 29 6.95 0.22 -12.02
C LEU A 29 7.97 0.00 -13.15
N ALA A 30 7.93 -1.19 -13.76
CA ALA A 30 8.80 -1.57 -14.86
C ALA A 30 8.60 -0.68 -16.09
N ALA A 31 7.36 -0.26 -16.38
CA ALA A 31 7.07 0.70 -17.45
C ALA A 31 7.79 2.05 -17.29
N LYS A 32 8.14 2.45 -16.05
CA LYS A 32 8.91 3.66 -15.78
C LYS A 32 10.42 3.42 -15.82
N CYS A 33 10.90 2.37 -15.15
CA CYS A 33 12.31 2.01 -15.09
C CYS A 33 12.46 0.52 -14.70
N PRO A 34 12.61 -0.40 -15.67
CA PRO A 34 12.76 -1.83 -15.39
C PRO A 34 13.84 -2.18 -14.35
N PRO A 35 15.06 -1.60 -14.39
CA PRO A 35 16.10 -1.98 -13.43
C PRO A 35 15.83 -1.50 -12.00
N CYS A 36 15.19 -0.33 -11.81
CA CYS A 36 14.79 0.13 -10.48
C CYS A 36 13.63 -0.70 -9.93
N ALA A 37 12.66 -1.02 -10.78
CA ALA A 37 11.51 -1.84 -10.41
C ALA A 37 11.96 -3.24 -9.97
N GLU A 38 12.89 -3.86 -10.71
CA GLU A 38 13.47 -5.16 -10.33
C GLU A 38 14.27 -5.09 -9.02
N LYS A 39 15.00 -3.99 -8.77
CA LYS A 39 15.68 -3.78 -7.47
C LYS A 39 14.67 -3.70 -6.33
N ALA A 40 13.57 -2.97 -6.50
CA ALA A 40 12.51 -2.86 -5.51
C ALA A 40 11.77 -4.19 -5.30
N ARG A 41 11.54 -4.95 -6.37
CA ARG A 41 10.96 -6.30 -6.33
C ARG A 41 11.83 -7.26 -5.52
N ARG A 42 13.14 -7.29 -5.78
CA ARG A 42 14.08 -8.12 -4.99
C ARG A 42 14.10 -7.74 -3.52
N LEU A 43 14.05 -6.44 -3.19
CA LEU A 43 13.97 -5.98 -1.80
C LEU A 43 12.69 -6.52 -1.12
N ARG A 44 11.56 -6.53 -1.82
CA ARG A 44 10.31 -7.13 -1.31
C ARG A 44 10.40 -8.65 -1.16
N MET A 45 11.10 -9.34 -2.06
CA MET A 45 11.34 -10.79 -1.92
C MET A 45 12.18 -11.10 -0.69
N VAL A 46 13.20 -10.29 -0.39
CA VAL A 46 14.01 -10.40 0.85
C VAL A 46 13.11 -10.18 2.06
N GLN A 47 12.34 -9.09 2.10
CA GLN A 47 11.38 -8.84 3.17
C GLN A 47 10.38 -10.00 3.37
N CYS A 48 9.85 -10.55 2.29
CA CYS A 48 8.97 -11.72 2.37
C CYS A 48 9.69 -12.93 2.96
N ARG A 49 10.92 -13.19 2.53
CA ARG A 49 11.72 -14.34 2.98
C ARG A 49 12.04 -14.27 4.47
N GLU A 50 12.56 -13.13 4.93
CA GLU A 50 13.00 -12.95 6.31
C GLU A 50 11.86 -13.14 7.31
N GLY A 51 10.62 -12.74 6.99
CA GLY A 51 9.51 -12.91 7.93
C GLY A 51 8.74 -14.24 7.84
N TRP A 52 8.80 -15.01 6.75
CA TRP A 52 7.79 -16.06 6.53
C TRP A 52 7.89 -17.26 7.47
N HIS A 53 9.12 -17.66 7.80
CA HIS A 53 9.38 -18.86 8.58
C HIS A 53 10.21 -18.56 9.84
N LEU A 54 10.07 -17.35 10.40
CA LEU A 54 10.71 -17.03 11.68
C LEU A 54 10.33 -18.06 12.75
N ASP A 55 11.34 -18.46 13.50
CA ASP A 55 11.30 -19.36 14.64
C ASP A 55 11.30 -18.65 15.98
N ASP A 56 11.75 -17.39 16.01
CA ASP A 56 11.66 -16.47 17.14
C ASP A 56 10.66 -15.33 16.89
N GLU A 57 10.11 -14.80 17.99
CA GLU A 57 9.25 -13.63 17.90
C GLU A 57 10.11 -12.50 17.35
N PRO A 58 9.70 -11.82 16.27
CA PRO A 58 10.49 -10.74 15.70
C PRO A 58 10.75 -9.72 16.80
N LEU A 59 12.01 -9.26 16.89
CA LEU A 59 12.49 -8.31 17.90
C LEU A 59 11.42 -7.24 18.18
N PRO A 60 11.23 -6.85 19.45
CA PRO A 60 10.09 -6.05 19.89
C PRO A 60 9.91 -4.78 19.04
N PRO A 61 8.71 -4.17 19.05
CA PRO A 61 8.51 -2.85 18.45
C PRO A 61 9.58 -1.86 18.94
N ALA A 62 9.73 -0.76 18.20
CA ALA A 62 10.80 0.23 18.37
C ALA A 62 11.24 0.46 19.82
N ASP A 63 12.54 0.66 20.02
CA ASP A 63 13.14 1.02 21.31
C ASP A 63 12.29 2.09 22.01
N ASP A 64 12.22 2.01 23.35
CA ASP A 64 11.52 3.02 24.14
C ASP A 64 12.03 4.42 23.78
N PRO A 65 11.14 5.42 23.66
CA PRO A 65 11.54 6.73 23.21
C PRO A 65 12.56 7.34 24.18
N THR A 66 13.63 7.90 23.62
CA THR A 66 14.66 8.60 24.39
C THR A 66 14.07 9.83 25.09
N ALA A 67 14.75 10.36 26.11
CA ALA A 67 14.30 11.57 26.81
C ALA A 67 14.11 12.76 25.84
N GLU A 68 15.01 12.88 24.85
CA GLU A 68 14.96 13.90 23.81
C GLU A 68 13.77 13.71 22.85
N GLN A 69 13.49 12.46 22.44
CA GLN A 69 12.30 12.14 21.64
C GLN A 69 11.01 12.45 22.41
N LYS A 70 10.97 12.14 23.72
CA LYS A 70 9.81 12.47 24.58
C LYS A 70 9.61 13.97 24.68
N SER A 71 10.67 14.76 24.92
CA SER A 71 10.55 16.22 25.04
C SER A 71 10.04 16.88 23.75
N ILE A 72 10.44 16.37 22.57
CA ILE A 72 9.95 16.91 21.30
C ILE A 72 8.49 16.50 21.06
N VAL A 73 8.08 15.28 21.44
CA VAL A 73 6.66 14.87 21.40
C VAL A 73 5.80 15.74 22.33
N GLU A 74 6.29 16.04 23.54
CA GLU A 74 5.61 16.93 24.49
C GLU A 74 5.47 18.35 23.94
N TYR A 75 6.57 18.91 23.40
CA TYR A 75 6.56 20.21 22.73
C TYR A 75 5.56 20.23 21.56
N ARG A 76 5.59 19.20 20.71
CA ARG A 76 4.67 19.06 19.58
C ARG A 76 3.21 18.94 20.03
N ALA A 77 2.94 18.24 21.13
CA ALA A 77 1.61 18.13 21.70
C ALA A 77 1.11 19.48 22.24
N ALA A 78 1.98 20.27 22.87
CA ALA A 78 1.66 21.63 23.32
C ALA A 78 1.33 22.55 22.13
N LEU A 79 2.08 22.46 21.03
CA LEU A 79 1.77 23.19 19.80
C LEU A 79 0.40 22.80 19.20
N GLU A 80 0.04 21.50 19.25
CA GLU A 80 -1.27 21.05 18.79
C GLU A 80 -2.41 21.60 19.66
N ALA A 81 -2.21 21.62 20.98
CA ALA A 81 -3.19 22.16 21.91
C ALA A 81 -3.39 23.66 21.68
N ALA A 82 -2.30 24.43 21.55
CA ALA A 82 -2.36 25.84 21.22
C ALA A 82 -3.10 26.10 19.89
N ARG A 83 -2.84 25.28 18.88
CA ARG A 83 -3.49 25.38 17.57
C ARG A 83 -5.00 25.20 17.60
N VAL A 84 -5.53 24.37 18.50
CA VAL A 84 -6.99 24.17 18.65
C VAL A 84 -7.68 25.43 19.17
N ASP A 85 -7.00 26.18 20.05
CA ASP A 85 -7.56 27.35 20.74
C ASP A 85 -7.21 28.69 20.05
N SER A 86 -6.36 28.67 19.02
CA SER A 86 -5.86 29.86 18.33
C SER A 86 -6.77 30.36 17.19
N PRO A 87 -6.84 31.69 16.98
CA PRO A 87 -7.56 32.30 15.86
C PRO A 87 -6.85 32.07 14.51
N PRO A 88 -7.57 32.22 13.36
CA PRO A 88 -7.05 31.87 12.03
C PRO A 88 -5.73 32.53 11.62
N ASP A 89 -5.48 33.75 12.10
CA ASP A 89 -4.29 34.55 11.83
C ASP A 89 -3.02 34.06 12.54
N GLN A 90 -3.15 33.13 13.50
CA GLN A 90 -2.03 32.51 14.22
C GLN A 90 -1.76 31.05 13.80
N LEU A 91 -2.60 30.50 12.91
CA LEU A 91 -2.50 29.09 12.52
C LEU A 91 -1.28 28.81 11.64
N ASP A 92 -0.86 29.75 10.78
CA ASP A 92 0.28 29.55 9.87
C ASP A 92 1.61 29.41 10.62
N ASP A 93 1.80 30.18 11.69
CA ASP A 93 2.98 30.11 12.55
C ASP A 93 3.00 28.79 13.36
N LEU A 94 1.85 28.39 13.89
CA LEU A 94 1.70 27.12 14.61
C LEU A 94 1.88 25.92 13.68
N ASP A 95 1.35 25.97 12.45
CA ASP A 95 1.56 24.94 11.42
C ASP A 95 3.04 24.82 11.03
N SER A 96 3.75 25.95 10.97
CA SER A 96 5.20 25.99 10.71
C SER A 96 6.01 25.36 11.86
N ALA A 97 5.70 25.72 13.10
CA ALA A 97 6.36 25.15 14.29
C ALA A 97 6.06 23.64 14.46
N ILE A 98 4.84 23.21 14.11
CA ILE A 98 4.43 21.82 14.05
C ILE A 98 5.27 21.04 13.04
N ALA A 99 5.45 21.59 11.83
CA ALA A 99 6.25 20.97 10.79
C ALA A 99 7.73 20.84 11.19
N GLU A 100 8.25 21.84 11.92
CA GLU A 100 9.62 21.81 12.46
C GLU A 100 9.79 20.73 13.53
N ALA A 101 8.87 20.62 14.49
CA ALA A 101 8.90 19.57 15.51
C ALA A 101 8.76 18.16 14.89
N ASP A 102 7.92 18.00 13.85
CA ASP A 102 7.81 16.75 13.09
C ASP A 102 9.13 16.42 12.37
N GLN A 103 9.85 17.43 11.87
CA GLN A 103 11.17 17.26 11.25
C GLN A 103 12.22 16.81 12.29
N TRP A 104 12.24 17.41 13.48
CA TRP A 104 13.14 16.99 14.56
C TRP A 104 12.88 15.53 15.00
N LEU A 105 11.61 15.13 15.11
CA LEU A 105 11.26 13.73 15.40
C LEU A 105 11.76 12.78 14.29
N ALA A 106 11.64 13.19 13.02
CA ALA A 106 12.13 12.42 11.90
C ALA A 106 13.67 12.27 11.92
N ASP A 107 14.38 13.34 12.26
CA ASP A 107 15.85 13.37 12.35
C ASP A 107 16.36 12.48 13.50
N LEU A 108 15.63 12.43 14.62
CA LEU A 108 15.90 11.50 15.73
C LEU A 108 15.45 10.05 15.46
N GLY A 109 15.01 9.75 14.24
CA GLY A 109 14.65 8.39 13.83
C GLY A 109 13.34 7.88 14.44
N VAL A 110 12.48 8.75 14.97
CA VAL A 110 11.17 8.37 15.50
C VAL A 110 10.31 7.79 14.38
N ARG A 111 9.79 6.59 14.60
CA ARG A 111 8.99 5.87 13.60
C ARG A 111 7.52 6.25 13.71
N GLY A 112 6.95 6.74 12.60
CA GLY A 112 5.54 7.09 12.50
C GLY A 112 5.34 8.58 12.21
N THR A 113 4.10 8.99 11.98
CA THR A 113 3.73 10.40 11.95
C THR A 113 2.86 10.62 13.17
N PRO A 114 3.18 11.59 14.05
CA PRO A 114 2.30 11.97 15.15
C PRO A 114 0.89 12.25 14.61
N ALA A 115 -0.13 11.99 15.44
CA ALA A 115 -1.48 12.34 15.05
C ALA A 115 -1.57 13.88 14.96
N THR A 116 -1.59 14.42 13.76
CA THR A 116 -1.98 15.79 13.51
C THR A 116 -3.47 15.93 13.78
N THR A 117 -3.88 16.99 14.50
CA THR A 117 -5.31 17.29 14.72
C THR A 117 -6.01 17.65 13.41
N THR A 118 -5.24 17.97 12.38
CA THR A 118 -5.63 17.90 10.98
C THR A 118 -5.31 16.50 10.45
N PRO A 119 -6.30 15.61 10.24
CA PRO A 119 -6.06 14.41 9.44
C PRO A 119 -5.49 14.87 8.07
N PRO A 120 -4.83 14.01 7.28
CA PRO A 120 -4.52 14.33 5.88
C PRO A 120 -5.77 14.69 5.02
N ASN A 121 -6.95 14.63 5.65
CA ASN A 121 -8.19 15.29 5.28
C ASN A 121 -8.59 16.25 6.41
N GLY A 122 -8.38 17.56 6.25
CA GLY A 122 -8.78 18.57 7.22
C GLY A 122 -10.28 18.54 7.51
N THR A 123 -10.64 17.88 8.62
CA THR A 123 -11.96 17.94 9.23
C THR A 123 -11.78 17.82 10.73
N THR A 124 -11.72 18.95 11.43
CA THR A 124 -12.33 19.10 12.76
C THR A 124 -13.81 18.83 12.57
N GLY A 125 -14.20 17.56 12.70
CA GLY A 125 -15.56 17.09 12.48
C GLY A 125 -16.08 16.32 13.68
N PRO A 126 -17.41 16.15 13.80
CA PRO A 126 -18.05 15.49 14.94
C PRO A 126 -17.54 14.06 15.15
N ALA A 127 -17.73 13.53 16.37
CA ALA A 127 -17.34 12.18 16.76
C ALA A 127 -17.68 11.17 15.65
N ARG A 128 -16.69 10.34 15.28
CA ARG A 128 -16.79 9.33 14.22
C ARG A 128 -18.13 8.58 14.32
N ARG A 129 -19.02 8.76 13.34
CA ARG A 129 -20.31 8.07 13.25
C ARG A 129 -20.10 6.55 13.34
N VAL A 130 -20.62 5.92 14.39
CA VAL A 130 -20.56 4.45 14.59
C VAL A 130 -21.96 3.87 14.36
N ARG A 131 -22.20 3.36 13.15
CA ARG A 131 -23.42 2.60 12.86
C ARG A 131 -23.26 1.16 13.36
N SER A 132 -24.17 0.70 14.21
CA SER A 132 -24.30 -0.72 14.54
C SER A 132 -24.83 -1.47 13.32
N THR A 133 -23.93 -2.09 12.54
CA THR A 133 -24.36 -2.91 11.41
C THR A 133 -24.84 -4.26 11.93
N ARG A 134 -26.13 -4.57 11.79
CA ARG A 134 -26.70 -5.87 12.17
C ARG A 134 -25.88 -7.01 11.52
N ARG A 135 -25.49 -8.00 12.31
CA ARG A 135 -24.80 -9.20 11.80
C ARG A 135 -25.74 -9.90 10.82
N ARG A 136 -25.23 -10.30 9.66
CA ARG A 136 -26.02 -11.08 8.71
C ARG A 136 -26.19 -12.52 9.22
N GLN A 137 -27.39 -13.07 9.11
CA GLN A 137 -27.72 -14.43 9.56
C GLN A 137 -27.32 -15.51 8.54
N ASP A 138 -27.03 -15.12 7.29
CA ASP A 138 -26.57 -16.02 6.23
C ASP A 138 -25.06 -16.34 6.30
N ALA A 139 -24.33 -15.72 7.23
CA ALA A 139 -22.89 -15.92 7.39
C ALA A 139 -22.59 -16.95 8.49
N PRO A 140 -21.83 -18.02 8.18
CA PRO A 140 -21.55 -19.08 9.14
C PRO A 140 -20.84 -18.55 10.38
N ASP A 141 -21.08 -19.19 11.52
CA ASP A 141 -20.41 -18.87 12.76
C ASP A 141 -18.94 -19.27 12.73
N LEU A 142 -18.12 -18.42 13.32
CA LEU A 142 -16.69 -18.64 13.46
C LEU A 142 -16.33 -18.82 14.93
N PRO A 143 -15.34 -19.67 15.25
CA PRO A 143 -14.71 -19.65 16.56
C PRO A 143 -14.24 -18.24 16.92
N ARG A 144 -14.38 -17.87 18.19
CA ARG A 144 -13.86 -16.61 18.75
C ARG A 144 -12.96 -16.94 19.92
N LEU A 145 -11.68 -17.09 19.62
CA LEU A 145 -10.65 -17.36 20.62
C LEU A 145 -10.05 -16.04 21.12
N PRO A 146 -9.66 -15.95 22.40
CA PRO A 146 -8.77 -14.89 22.86
C PRO A 146 -7.52 -14.83 21.98
N VAL A 147 -7.12 -13.62 21.58
CA VAL A 147 -5.97 -13.44 20.68
C VAL A 147 -4.71 -13.25 21.52
N GLU A 148 -3.86 -14.26 21.55
CA GLU A 148 -2.55 -14.21 22.20
C GLU A 148 -1.60 -13.27 21.47
N ALA A 149 -0.74 -12.57 22.22
CA ALA A 149 0.19 -11.56 21.70
C ALA A 149 1.42 -12.15 20.95
N ARG A 150 1.35 -13.42 20.53
CA ARG A 150 2.37 -14.10 19.74
C ARG A 150 2.13 -13.97 18.24
N THR A 151 3.20 -14.06 17.47
CA THR A 151 3.16 -14.03 16.01
C THR A 151 3.56 -15.36 15.38
N ILE A 152 4.19 -16.25 16.14
CA ILE A 152 4.63 -17.56 15.66
C ILE A 152 3.52 -18.59 15.82
N GLY A 153 3.38 -19.40 14.77
CA GLY A 153 2.44 -20.50 14.74
C GLY A 153 2.88 -21.73 15.52
N ARG A 154 2.21 -22.85 15.30
CA ARG A 154 2.56 -24.14 15.93
C ARG A 154 3.91 -24.65 15.41
N THR A 155 4.75 -25.09 16.35
CA THR A 155 5.97 -25.86 16.07
C THR A 155 5.66 -27.36 16.10
N TYR A 156 6.25 -28.11 15.18
CA TYR A 156 6.15 -29.56 15.11
C TYR A 156 7.52 -30.18 15.33
N THR A 157 7.57 -31.36 15.95
CA THR A 157 8.82 -32.12 16.13
C THR A 157 8.73 -33.37 15.25
N GLY A 158 9.72 -33.57 14.37
CA GLY A 158 9.85 -34.78 13.57
C GLY A 158 10.27 -35.99 14.42
N GLY A 159 10.17 -37.20 13.85
CA GLY A 159 10.64 -38.42 14.50
C GLY A 159 12.16 -38.47 14.73
N ASP A 160 12.90 -37.59 14.05
CA ASP A 160 14.34 -37.33 14.19
C ASP A 160 14.65 -36.30 15.31
N GLY A 161 13.64 -35.84 16.05
CA GLY A 161 13.78 -34.78 17.06
C GLY A 161 13.91 -33.37 16.48
N LYS A 162 13.89 -33.21 15.16
CA LYS A 162 14.06 -31.90 14.52
C LYS A 162 12.77 -31.11 14.59
N ALA A 163 12.84 -29.92 15.20
CA ALA A 163 11.73 -28.98 15.17
C ALA A 163 11.58 -28.36 13.77
N TRP A 164 10.36 -28.31 13.25
CA TRP A 164 10.03 -27.62 12.01
C TRP A 164 8.72 -26.84 12.13
N ARG A 165 8.67 -25.68 11.50
CA ARG A 165 7.56 -24.72 11.55
C ARG A 165 7.02 -24.49 10.14
N PRO A 166 6.06 -25.29 9.68
CA PRO A 166 5.40 -25.04 8.41
C PRO A 166 4.64 -23.72 8.45
N SER A 167 4.61 -23.05 7.31
CA SER A 167 3.82 -21.85 7.09
C SER A 167 2.80 -22.10 5.98
N THR A 168 1.86 -21.18 5.81
CA THR A 168 0.76 -21.34 4.86
C THR A 168 0.92 -20.37 3.71
N PHE A 169 0.59 -20.81 2.50
CA PHE A 169 0.37 -19.95 1.34
C PHE A 169 -1.10 -20.02 0.95
N ILE A 170 -1.76 -18.87 0.87
CA ILE A 170 -3.21 -18.74 0.69
C ILE A 170 -3.49 -17.88 -0.53
N THR A 171 -4.52 -18.26 -1.25
CA THR A 171 -4.97 -17.59 -2.47
C THR A 171 -6.50 -17.44 -2.42
N LEU A 172 -6.99 -16.19 -2.38
CA LEU A 172 -8.41 -15.84 -2.20
C LEU A 172 -8.92 -14.96 -3.35
N THR A 173 -9.88 -15.46 -4.12
CA THR A 173 -10.45 -14.72 -5.25
C THR A 173 -11.80 -14.08 -4.90
N CYS A 174 -12.12 -12.95 -5.52
CA CYS A 174 -13.52 -12.52 -5.65
C CYS A 174 -14.38 -13.57 -6.37
N ASP A 175 -15.70 -13.40 -6.27
CA ASP A 175 -16.67 -14.25 -6.94
C ASP A 175 -16.69 -14.03 -8.48
N SER A 176 -17.44 -14.88 -9.19
CA SER A 176 -17.68 -14.72 -10.63
C SER A 176 -18.74 -13.66 -10.92
N TYR A 177 -18.60 -12.97 -12.05
CA TYR A 177 -19.53 -11.95 -12.55
C TYR A 177 -20.25 -12.38 -13.84
N GLY A 178 -20.05 -13.63 -14.24
CA GLY A 178 -20.53 -14.20 -15.50
C GLY A 178 -19.55 -15.25 -16.02
N ARG A 179 -19.98 -16.06 -16.99
CA ARG A 179 -19.11 -17.07 -17.61
C ARG A 179 -17.98 -16.39 -18.39
N VAL A 180 -16.75 -16.86 -18.21
CA VAL A 180 -15.57 -16.35 -18.92
C VAL A 180 -14.91 -17.43 -19.78
N LYS A 181 -14.24 -17.01 -20.85
CA LYS A 181 -13.39 -17.84 -21.71
C LYS A 181 -12.03 -18.07 -21.04
N HIS A 182 -11.21 -18.97 -21.59
CA HIS A 182 -9.88 -19.28 -21.08
C HIS A 182 -8.92 -18.06 -21.06
N ASP A 183 -9.15 -17.09 -21.93
CA ASP A 183 -8.37 -15.85 -22.01
C ASP A 183 -8.80 -14.78 -20.97
N GLY A 184 -9.85 -15.07 -20.17
CA GLY A 184 -10.40 -14.21 -19.13
C GLY A 184 -11.54 -13.30 -19.59
N THR A 185 -11.82 -13.20 -20.90
CA THR A 185 -12.92 -12.37 -21.40
C THR A 185 -14.28 -13.01 -21.13
N PRO A 186 -15.36 -12.25 -20.95
CA PRO A 186 -16.70 -12.80 -20.82
C PRO A 186 -17.11 -13.59 -22.07
N VAL A 187 -17.86 -14.67 -21.86
CA VAL A 187 -18.52 -15.39 -22.96
C VAL A 187 -19.54 -14.47 -23.63
N ASP A 188 -20.35 -13.80 -22.81
CA ASP A 188 -21.26 -12.73 -23.23
C ASP A 188 -20.96 -11.44 -22.44
N PRO A 189 -20.39 -10.41 -23.08
CA PRO A 189 -20.11 -9.13 -22.45
C PRO A 189 -21.37 -8.31 -22.09
N ALA A 190 -22.53 -8.60 -22.66
CA ALA A 190 -23.77 -7.87 -22.38
C ALA A 190 -24.40 -8.31 -21.05
N THR A 191 -24.28 -9.59 -20.71
CA THR A 191 -24.82 -10.16 -19.46
C THR A 191 -23.79 -10.25 -18.33
N TYR A 192 -22.53 -9.88 -18.59
CA TYR A 192 -21.48 -9.86 -17.56
C TYR A 192 -21.69 -8.68 -16.61
N ASP A 193 -21.73 -8.95 -15.30
CA ASP A 193 -22.01 -7.94 -14.28
C ASP A 193 -20.75 -7.10 -13.97
N TYR A 194 -20.42 -6.19 -14.89
CA TYR A 194 -19.32 -5.24 -14.73
C TYR A 194 -19.50 -4.31 -13.54
N ARG A 195 -20.74 -4.07 -13.14
CA ARG A 195 -21.08 -3.15 -12.06
C ARG A 195 -20.73 -3.75 -10.71
N ARG A 196 -21.15 -4.99 -10.45
CA ARG A 196 -20.70 -5.77 -9.29
C ARG A 196 -19.19 -5.97 -9.31
N ALA A 197 -18.59 -6.24 -10.48
CA ALA A 197 -17.14 -6.35 -10.61
C ALA A 197 -16.40 -5.06 -10.19
N ALA A 198 -16.91 -3.90 -10.60
CA ALA A 198 -16.37 -2.60 -10.23
C ALA A 198 -16.49 -2.33 -8.73
N ARG A 199 -17.68 -2.56 -8.14
CA ARG A 199 -17.94 -2.40 -6.71
C ARG A 199 -17.06 -3.32 -5.86
N ASP A 200 -16.99 -4.61 -6.21
CA ASP A 200 -16.10 -5.55 -5.54
C ASP A 200 -14.65 -5.11 -5.62
N ALA A 201 -14.17 -4.60 -6.76
CA ALA A 201 -12.81 -4.12 -6.90
C ALA A 201 -12.50 -2.90 -6.00
N ILE A 202 -13.44 -1.94 -5.92
CA ILE A 202 -13.35 -0.77 -5.03
C ILE A 202 -13.26 -1.22 -3.56
N HIS A 203 -14.10 -2.17 -3.17
CA HIS A 203 -14.27 -2.60 -1.77
C HIS A 203 -13.39 -3.78 -1.35
N PHE A 204 -12.64 -4.38 -2.28
CA PHE A 204 -11.77 -5.53 -2.01
C PHE A 204 -10.76 -5.31 -0.87
N PRO A 205 -10.10 -4.14 -0.74
CA PRO A 205 -9.19 -3.91 0.40
C PRO A 205 -9.89 -4.03 1.75
N ALA A 206 -11.10 -3.48 1.88
CA ALA A 206 -11.88 -3.57 3.11
C ALA A 206 -12.31 -5.02 3.39
N LEU A 207 -12.66 -5.78 2.35
CA LEU A 207 -12.97 -7.21 2.47
C LEU A 207 -11.77 -8.02 2.98
N VAL A 208 -10.58 -7.76 2.43
CA VAL A 208 -9.32 -8.40 2.87
C VAL A 208 -8.98 -8.04 4.32
N ASP A 209 -9.14 -6.78 4.72
CA ASP A 209 -8.90 -6.37 6.10
C ASP A 209 -9.84 -7.08 7.09
N ARG A 210 -11.12 -7.22 6.74
CA ARG A 210 -12.08 -8.01 7.54
C ARG A 210 -11.69 -9.48 7.60
N TRP A 211 -11.17 -10.04 6.52
CA TRP A 211 -10.73 -11.43 6.48
C TRP A 211 -9.59 -11.68 7.46
N TRP A 212 -8.58 -10.81 7.50
CA TRP A 212 -7.49 -10.92 8.48
C TRP A 212 -7.96 -10.76 9.93
N GLN A 213 -8.89 -9.85 10.18
CA GLN A 213 -9.49 -9.68 11.52
C GLN A 213 -10.22 -10.95 11.97
N ASN A 214 -11.03 -11.53 11.08
CA ASN A 214 -11.77 -12.76 11.36
C ASN A 214 -10.81 -13.94 11.54
N LEU A 215 -9.78 -14.05 10.71
CA LEU A 215 -8.77 -15.11 10.82
C LEU A 215 -8.07 -15.07 12.17
N ARG A 216 -7.57 -13.90 12.61
CA ARG A 216 -6.92 -13.73 13.92
C ARG A 216 -7.81 -14.18 15.08
N ARG A 217 -9.08 -13.78 15.07
CA ARG A 217 -10.08 -14.19 16.08
C ARG A 217 -10.39 -15.68 16.04
N ALA A 218 -10.39 -16.27 14.85
CA ALA A 218 -10.69 -17.68 14.66
C ALA A 218 -9.53 -18.59 15.07
N VAL A 219 -8.27 -18.16 14.90
CA VAL A 219 -7.08 -18.93 15.28
C VAL A 219 -6.55 -18.62 16.68
N GLY A 220 -6.86 -17.45 17.25
CA GLY A 220 -6.44 -17.07 18.61
C GLY A 220 -5.01 -16.54 18.73
N TRP A 221 -4.39 -16.07 17.64
CA TRP A 221 -3.06 -15.42 17.68
C TRP A 221 -2.95 -14.25 16.71
N ASP A 222 -1.92 -13.41 16.85
CA ASP A 222 -1.67 -12.30 15.93
C ASP A 222 -1.03 -12.79 14.63
N VAL A 223 -1.86 -13.29 13.71
CA VAL A 223 -1.44 -13.81 12.40
C VAL A 223 -0.65 -12.74 11.64
N GLN A 224 0.58 -13.07 11.27
CA GLN A 224 1.40 -12.24 10.41
C GLN A 224 1.38 -12.77 8.98
N TYR A 225 1.41 -11.84 8.03
CA TYR A 225 1.38 -12.14 6.61
C TYR A 225 2.21 -11.16 5.78
N PHE A 226 2.68 -11.66 4.64
CA PHE A 226 3.08 -10.88 3.48
C PHE A 226 2.15 -11.26 2.33
N ALA A 227 1.44 -10.28 1.78
CA ALA A 227 0.46 -10.52 0.73
C ALA A 227 0.57 -9.53 -0.42
N ALA A 228 0.15 -9.98 -1.60
CA ALA A 228 0.05 -9.20 -2.81
C ALA A 228 -1.37 -9.29 -3.37
N VAL A 229 -1.92 -8.15 -3.79
CA VAL A 229 -3.19 -8.05 -4.51
C VAL A 229 -2.90 -7.87 -5.99
N GLU A 230 -3.42 -8.78 -6.79
CA GLU A 230 -3.24 -8.85 -8.23
C GLU A 230 -4.57 -9.19 -8.90
N PRO A 231 -4.86 -8.68 -10.11
CA PRO A 231 -6.06 -9.08 -10.82
C PRO A 231 -5.85 -10.45 -11.48
N GLN A 232 -6.93 -11.21 -11.63
CA GLN A 232 -6.92 -12.38 -12.51
C GLN A 232 -7.02 -11.96 -13.99
N ARG A 233 -6.93 -12.93 -14.91
CA ARG A 233 -7.17 -12.69 -16.36
C ARG A 233 -8.55 -12.06 -16.64
N ARG A 234 -9.55 -12.39 -15.82
CA ARG A 234 -10.91 -11.79 -15.84
C ARG A 234 -11.02 -10.44 -15.11
N LEU A 235 -9.89 -9.82 -14.79
CA LEU A 235 -9.74 -8.53 -14.10
C LEU A 235 -10.18 -8.48 -12.63
N ALA A 236 -10.89 -9.51 -12.15
CA ALA A 236 -11.31 -9.62 -10.74
C ALA A 236 -10.09 -9.64 -9.79
N PRO A 237 -10.14 -8.91 -8.65
CA PRO A 237 -9.07 -8.94 -7.66
C PRO A 237 -8.81 -10.33 -7.07
N HIS A 238 -7.55 -10.58 -6.76
CA HIS A 238 -7.04 -11.79 -6.14
C HIS A 238 -6.03 -11.42 -5.06
N LEU A 239 -6.16 -11.98 -3.86
CA LEU A 239 -5.13 -11.95 -2.84
C LEU A 239 -4.27 -13.21 -2.90
N HIS A 240 -2.96 -13.04 -2.95
CA HIS A 240 -1.98 -14.09 -2.64
C HIS A 240 -1.27 -13.74 -1.35
N ALA A 241 -1.14 -14.66 -0.41
CA ALA A 241 -0.57 -14.39 0.90
C ALA A 241 0.35 -15.52 1.39
N ALA A 242 1.56 -15.16 1.76
CA ALA A 242 2.38 -15.91 2.69
C ALA A 242 1.92 -15.59 4.12
N VAL A 243 1.58 -16.61 4.89
CA VAL A 243 1.12 -16.51 6.28
C VAL A 243 2.05 -17.31 7.18
N ARG A 244 2.54 -16.70 8.26
CA ARG A 244 3.39 -17.41 9.23
C ARG A 244 2.56 -18.43 10.01
N GLY A 245 3.05 -19.66 10.08
CA GLY A 245 2.39 -20.76 10.78
C GLY A 245 1.36 -21.51 9.94
N THR A 246 0.93 -22.66 10.47
CA THR A 246 -0.10 -23.51 9.86
C THR A 246 -1.49 -23.22 10.38
N ILE A 247 -2.44 -23.17 9.46
CA ILE A 247 -3.85 -23.00 9.77
C ILE A 247 -4.64 -24.11 9.05
N PRO A 248 -5.57 -24.81 9.73
CA PRO A 248 -6.40 -25.84 9.10
C PRO A 248 -7.14 -25.31 7.87
N ARG A 249 -7.14 -26.09 6.78
CA ARG A 249 -7.82 -25.72 5.53
C ARG A 249 -9.32 -25.49 5.73
N THR A 250 -9.95 -26.30 6.58
CA THR A 250 -11.36 -26.18 6.96
C THR A 250 -11.65 -24.83 7.62
N LEU A 251 -10.79 -24.40 8.53
CA LEU A 251 -10.91 -23.10 9.19
C LEU A 251 -10.73 -21.94 8.22
N ILE A 252 -9.73 -22.00 7.33
CA ILE A 252 -9.55 -20.98 6.28
C ILE A 252 -10.81 -20.87 5.40
N ARG A 253 -11.36 -22.01 4.94
CA ARG A 253 -12.59 -22.02 4.14
C ARG A 253 -13.78 -21.42 4.90
N ALA A 254 -13.94 -21.78 6.17
CA ALA A 254 -15.00 -21.22 7.02
C ALA A 254 -14.85 -19.70 7.19
N VAL A 255 -13.64 -19.21 7.50
CA VAL A 255 -13.35 -17.77 7.62
C VAL A 255 -13.61 -17.04 6.30
N THR A 256 -13.24 -17.62 5.17
CA THR A 256 -13.52 -17.03 3.85
C THR A 256 -15.02 -16.95 3.58
N ALA A 257 -15.78 -18.01 3.86
CA ALA A 257 -17.22 -18.03 3.66
C ALA A 257 -17.98 -17.09 4.61
N ALA A 258 -17.50 -16.93 5.85
CA ALA A 258 -18.08 -16.04 6.85
C ALA A 258 -17.71 -14.56 6.64
N THR A 259 -16.63 -14.27 5.91
CA THR A 259 -16.16 -12.90 5.72
C THR A 259 -16.96 -12.16 4.64
N TYR A 260 -17.53 -11.02 5.01
CA TYR A 260 -18.19 -10.08 4.11
C TYR A 260 -17.87 -8.63 4.51
N HIS A 261 -18.06 -7.69 3.57
CA HIS A 261 -18.00 -6.25 3.83
C HIS A 261 -19.27 -5.57 3.34
N GLN A 262 -20.04 -4.99 4.26
CA GLN A 262 -21.26 -4.22 3.95
C GLN A 262 -20.91 -2.75 3.75
N VAL A 263 -21.38 -2.19 2.65
CA VAL A 263 -21.21 -0.78 2.30
C VAL A 263 -22.52 -0.06 2.59
N TRP A 264 -22.55 0.67 3.70
CA TRP A 264 -23.70 1.48 4.13
C TRP A 264 -23.47 2.92 3.68
N TRP A 265 -23.76 3.17 2.41
CA TRP A 265 -23.69 4.49 1.79
C TRP A 265 -25.08 4.90 1.29
N PRO A 266 -25.29 6.19 0.97
CA PRO A 266 -26.53 6.61 0.31
C PRO A 266 -26.81 5.81 -0.96
N PRO A 267 -28.09 5.63 -1.34
CA PRO A 267 -28.47 4.89 -2.53
C PRO A 267 -27.72 5.38 -3.77
N CYS A 268 -27.04 4.47 -4.46
CA CYS A 268 -26.31 4.76 -5.69
C CYS A 268 -26.62 3.73 -6.78
N ASP A 269 -27.85 3.21 -6.77
CA ASP A 269 -28.24 2.14 -7.68
C ASP A 269 -28.71 2.59 -9.05
N GLN A 270 -29.24 3.80 -9.12
CA GLN A 270 -29.68 4.42 -10.36
C GLN A 270 -29.20 5.87 -10.36
N PRO A 271 -28.62 6.35 -11.46
CA PRO A 271 -28.28 7.76 -11.59
C PRO A 271 -29.56 8.61 -11.56
N VAL A 272 -29.58 9.64 -10.71
CA VAL A 272 -30.68 10.61 -10.63
C VAL A 272 -30.56 11.64 -11.75
N PHE A 273 -29.32 12.02 -12.09
CA PHE A 273 -29.04 13.02 -13.11
C PHE A 273 -28.31 12.43 -14.32
N THR A 274 -28.61 12.99 -15.50
CA THR A 274 -27.93 12.67 -16.75
C THR A 274 -26.82 13.70 -17.05
N PRO A 275 -25.84 13.38 -17.91
CA PRO A 275 -24.71 14.27 -18.19
C PRO A 275 -25.07 15.69 -18.67
N GLY A 276 -26.25 15.88 -19.28
CA GLY A 276 -26.73 17.20 -19.73
C GLY A 276 -27.52 17.98 -18.68
N ARG A 277 -27.78 17.39 -17.51
CA ARG A 277 -28.63 17.94 -16.46
C ARG A 277 -27.99 17.71 -15.09
N LEU A 278 -26.70 18.03 -14.99
CA LEU A 278 -25.93 17.82 -13.77
C LEU A 278 -26.13 18.99 -12.77
N PRO A 279 -25.97 18.73 -11.47
CA PRO A 279 -25.97 19.79 -10.45
C PRO A 279 -24.90 20.85 -10.71
N SER A 280 -25.24 22.12 -10.49
CA SER A 280 -24.32 23.26 -10.62
C SER A 280 -23.86 23.74 -9.25
N TRP A 281 -22.61 24.19 -9.16
CA TRP A 281 -22.08 24.83 -7.96
C TRP A 281 -22.68 26.21 -7.78
N ASP A 282 -23.19 26.49 -6.58
CA ASP A 282 -23.58 27.81 -6.13
C ASP A 282 -22.54 28.35 -5.14
N THR A 283 -22.00 29.52 -5.45
CA THR A 283 -20.93 30.14 -4.66
C THR A 283 -21.47 30.70 -3.35
N ASP A 284 -22.71 31.20 -3.35
CA ASP A 284 -23.29 31.88 -2.19
C ASP A 284 -23.60 30.90 -1.06
N THR A 285 -24.19 29.76 -1.38
CA THR A 285 -24.47 28.69 -0.42
C THR A 285 -23.34 27.67 -0.28
N SER A 286 -22.29 27.77 -1.10
CA SER A 286 -21.19 26.80 -1.19
C SER A 286 -21.71 25.35 -1.33
N SER A 287 -22.70 25.16 -2.20
CA SER A 287 -23.39 23.89 -2.38
C SER A 287 -23.67 23.56 -3.84
N TYR A 288 -23.91 22.29 -4.15
CA TYR A 288 -24.44 21.89 -5.45
C TYR A 288 -25.96 21.93 -5.44
N LEU A 289 -26.53 22.65 -6.40
CA LEU A 289 -27.98 22.82 -6.54
C LEU A 289 -28.57 21.78 -7.50
N HIS A 290 -29.76 21.29 -7.16
CA HIS A 290 -30.57 20.48 -8.04
C HIS A 290 -30.95 21.30 -9.28
N PRO A 291 -30.71 20.80 -10.51
CA PRO A 291 -30.84 21.57 -11.75
C PRO A 291 -32.25 22.11 -12.00
N ASP A 292 -33.29 21.41 -11.53
CA ASP A 292 -34.69 21.79 -11.79
C ASP A 292 -35.36 22.62 -10.71
N THR A 293 -34.95 22.43 -9.46
CA THR A 293 -35.61 23.06 -8.32
C THR A 293 -34.80 24.19 -7.73
N GLY A 294 -33.51 24.31 -8.10
CA GLY A 294 -32.57 25.27 -7.52
C GLY A 294 -32.26 25.02 -6.05
N ARG A 295 -32.74 23.92 -5.45
CA ARG A 295 -32.52 23.61 -4.04
C ARG A 295 -31.16 22.93 -3.84
N PRO A 296 -30.44 23.20 -2.74
CA PRO A 296 -29.24 22.44 -2.39
C PRO A 296 -29.51 20.94 -2.33
N LEU A 297 -28.59 20.15 -2.87
CA LEU A 297 -28.62 18.71 -2.69
C LEU A 297 -28.33 18.34 -1.23
N PRO A 298 -28.90 17.23 -0.72
CA PRO A 298 -28.55 16.70 0.60
C PRO A 298 -27.04 16.56 0.77
N THR A 299 -26.54 17.01 1.92
CA THR A 299 -25.17 16.79 2.34
C THR A 299 -24.91 15.30 2.58
N TRP A 300 -23.63 14.92 2.63
CA TRP A 300 -23.24 13.54 2.94
C TRP A 300 -23.82 13.04 4.27
N ASP A 301 -23.78 13.88 5.31
CA ASP A 301 -24.26 13.50 6.64
C ASP A 301 -25.78 13.41 6.69
N GLU A 302 -26.52 14.34 6.07
CA GLU A 302 -27.98 14.26 5.95
C GLU A 302 -28.41 13.01 5.18
N ALA A 303 -27.70 12.64 4.12
CA ALA A 303 -27.97 11.42 3.36
C ALA A 303 -27.71 10.15 4.20
N LEU A 304 -26.72 10.18 5.09
CA LEU A 304 -26.49 9.10 6.06
C LEU A 304 -27.54 9.08 7.17
N ASP A 305 -28.01 10.23 7.65
CA ASP A 305 -29.10 10.35 8.62
C ASP A 305 -30.39 9.77 8.07
N GLN A 306 -30.74 10.08 6.82
CA GLN A 306 -31.88 9.47 6.12
C GLN A 306 -31.75 7.94 6.04
N LEU A 307 -30.53 7.45 5.77
CA LEU A 307 -30.25 6.01 5.75
C LEU A 307 -30.23 5.37 7.14
N ASP A 308 -30.02 6.14 8.21
CA ASP A 308 -30.05 5.66 9.60
C ASP A 308 -31.50 5.59 10.13
N THR A 309 -32.37 6.49 9.67
CA THR A 309 -33.80 6.54 10.08
C THR A 309 -34.69 5.59 9.29
N ASP A 310 -34.27 5.14 8.11
CA ASP A 310 -34.98 4.14 7.31
C ASP A 310 -34.87 2.73 7.94
N PRO A 311 -35.97 2.15 8.43
CA PRO A 311 -35.96 0.82 9.07
C PRO A 311 -35.69 -0.32 8.08
N ASP A 312 -35.94 -0.10 6.79
CA ASP A 312 -35.80 -1.10 5.73
C ASP A 312 -34.49 -0.94 4.95
N ALA A 313 -33.67 0.05 5.32
CA ALA A 313 -32.39 0.35 4.69
C ALA A 313 -31.53 -0.91 4.51
N GLN A 314 -31.03 -1.10 3.29
CA GLN A 314 -30.11 -2.16 2.93
C GLN A 314 -28.74 -1.57 2.56
N PRO A 315 -27.64 -2.32 2.76
CA PRO A 315 -26.34 -1.89 2.25
C PRO A 315 -26.37 -1.87 0.72
N VAL A 316 -25.87 -0.78 0.12
CA VAL A 316 -25.80 -0.63 -1.36
C VAL A 316 -24.92 -1.66 -2.04
N HIS A 317 -23.98 -2.25 -1.28
CA HIS A 317 -23.14 -3.33 -1.76
C HIS A 317 -22.70 -4.25 -0.62
N VAL A 318 -22.60 -5.54 -0.92
CA VAL A 318 -21.99 -6.53 -0.01
C VAL A 318 -20.91 -7.28 -0.76
N ALA A 319 -19.65 -6.93 -0.49
CA ALA A 319 -18.51 -7.64 -1.04
C ALA A 319 -18.28 -8.97 -0.31
N ARG A 320 -18.02 -10.03 -1.07
CA ARG A 320 -17.71 -11.39 -0.58
C ARG A 320 -16.60 -12.03 -1.42
N PHE A 321 -15.90 -13.00 -0.85
CA PHE A 321 -15.01 -13.86 -1.63
C PHE A 321 -15.83 -14.88 -2.42
N GLY A 322 -15.26 -15.38 -3.52
CA GLY A 322 -15.78 -16.52 -4.23
C GLY A 322 -15.52 -17.83 -3.48
N VAL A 323 -16.14 -18.91 -3.97
CA VAL A 323 -16.01 -20.26 -3.38
C VAL A 323 -14.59 -20.86 -3.50
N GLN A 324 -13.79 -20.33 -4.44
CA GLN A 324 -12.45 -20.85 -4.72
C GLN A 324 -11.43 -20.31 -3.70
N VAL A 325 -10.87 -21.25 -2.94
CA VAL A 325 -9.81 -21.00 -1.96
C VAL A 325 -8.72 -22.04 -2.15
N ASP A 326 -7.50 -21.60 -2.47
CA ASP A 326 -6.32 -22.46 -2.52
C ASP A 326 -5.45 -22.26 -1.29
N VAL A 327 -5.08 -23.38 -0.64
CA VAL A 327 -4.35 -23.41 0.63
C VAL A 327 -3.25 -24.46 0.56
N GLN A 328 -2.02 -23.98 0.66
CA GLN A 328 -0.81 -24.77 0.53
C GLN A 328 0.03 -24.68 1.80
N GLY A 329 0.47 -25.83 2.32
CA GLY A 329 1.53 -25.89 3.33
C GLY A 329 2.90 -25.71 2.67
N VAL A 330 3.75 -24.88 3.27
CA VAL A 330 5.07 -24.52 2.75
C VAL A 330 6.09 -24.65 3.88
N ILE A 331 7.21 -25.33 3.58
CA ILE A 331 8.31 -25.56 4.51
C ILE A 331 9.47 -24.63 4.14
N ALA A 332 10.12 -24.06 5.16
CA ALA A 332 11.27 -23.18 5.02
C ALA A 332 12.41 -23.85 4.23
N GLY A 333 13.20 -23.06 3.51
CA GLY A 333 14.37 -23.54 2.77
C GLY A 333 14.11 -24.40 1.54
N THR A 334 12.84 -24.71 1.21
CA THR A 334 12.49 -25.53 0.05
C THR A 334 12.36 -24.71 -1.24
N ASP A 335 12.54 -25.37 -2.39
CA ASP A 335 12.23 -24.78 -3.71
C ASP A 335 10.78 -24.30 -3.82
N ARG A 336 9.87 -24.97 -3.11
CA ARG A 336 8.47 -24.53 -3.02
C ARG A 336 8.35 -23.15 -2.37
N ALA A 337 9.03 -22.92 -1.24
CA ALA A 337 9.03 -21.60 -0.59
C ALA A 337 9.59 -20.52 -1.52
N ALA A 338 10.70 -20.80 -2.21
CA ALA A 338 11.27 -19.88 -3.19
C ALA A 338 10.31 -19.57 -4.35
N ARG A 339 9.62 -20.57 -4.90
CA ARG A 339 8.60 -20.38 -5.95
C ARG A 339 7.41 -19.55 -5.45
N CYS A 340 6.92 -19.79 -4.24
CA CYS A 340 5.83 -19.02 -3.66
C CYS A 340 6.20 -17.54 -3.46
N ILE A 341 7.42 -17.24 -2.99
CA ILE A 341 7.93 -15.86 -2.90
C ILE A 341 8.03 -15.24 -4.30
N GLY A 342 8.53 -16.00 -5.29
CA GLY A 342 8.56 -15.58 -6.68
C GLY A 342 7.18 -15.24 -7.24
N TYR A 343 6.17 -16.02 -6.85
CA TYR A 343 4.77 -15.82 -7.23
C TYR A 343 4.17 -14.56 -6.57
N LEU A 344 4.35 -14.35 -5.26
CA LEU A 344 3.97 -13.10 -4.56
C LEU A 344 4.62 -11.85 -5.17
N ALA A 345 5.85 -12.00 -5.65
CA ALA A 345 6.60 -10.91 -6.24
C ALA A 345 6.31 -10.70 -7.73
N LYS A 346 5.50 -11.55 -8.37
CA LYS A 346 5.42 -11.67 -9.84
C LYS A 346 4.97 -10.39 -10.52
N TYR A 347 3.90 -9.73 -10.05
CA TYR A 347 3.39 -8.51 -10.68
C TYR A 347 3.54 -7.25 -9.83
N LEU A 348 4.43 -7.27 -8.83
CA LEU A 348 4.70 -6.09 -8.00
C LEU A 348 5.30 -4.92 -8.78
N THR A 349 5.90 -5.19 -9.95
CA THR A 349 6.49 -4.17 -10.83
C THR A 349 5.55 -3.70 -11.94
N LYS A 350 4.35 -4.27 -12.04
CA LYS A 350 3.37 -3.90 -13.05
C LYS A 350 2.27 -3.05 -12.43
N SER A 351 1.60 -2.21 -13.20
CA SER A 351 0.29 -1.70 -12.76
C SER A 351 -0.75 -2.83 -12.73
N THR A 352 -1.90 -2.64 -12.08
CA THR A 352 -2.97 -3.66 -12.06
C THR A 352 -3.39 -4.01 -13.49
N ALA A 353 -3.63 -3.00 -14.33
CA ALA A 353 -3.98 -3.19 -15.73
C ALA A 353 -2.88 -3.86 -16.59
N GLU A 354 -1.61 -3.76 -16.19
CA GLU A 354 -0.49 -4.39 -16.91
C GLU A 354 -0.21 -5.84 -16.46
N CYS A 355 -0.86 -6.32 -15.39
CA CYS A 355 -0.67 -7.70 -14.91
C CYS A 355 -0.99 -8.71 -16.02
N HIS A 356 -2.08 -8.46 -16.75
CA HIS A 356 -2.53 -9.19 -17.92
C HIS A 356 -2.71 -8.23 -19.09
N GLN A 357 -1.65 -7.98 -19.86
CA GLN A 357 -1.72 -7.09 -21.02
C GLN A 357 -2.69 -7.69 -22.07
N PRO A 358 -3.66 -6.90 -22.55
CA PRO A 358 -4.63 -7.39 -23.53
C PRO A 358 -3.95 -7.56 -24.90
N ALA A 359 -3.97 -8.77 -25.44
CA ALA A 359 -3.45 -9.10 -26.76
C ALA A 359 -4.50 -8.90 -27.86
N THR A 360 -5.76 -9.22 -27.57
CA THR A 360 -6.88 -9.16 -28.53
C THR A 360 -7.77 -7.94 -28.33
N GLU A 361 -8.56 -7.60 -29.36
CA GLU A 361 -9.59 -6.55 -29.25
C GLU A 361 -10.64 -6.88 -28.20
N TRP A 362 -11.03 -8.15 -28.08
CA TRP A 362 -11.95 -8.64 -27.05
C TRP A 362 -11.41 -8.39 -25.63
N GLN A 363 -10.12 -8.64 -25.40
CA GLN A 363 -9.48 -8.34 -24.11
C GLN A 363 -9.41 -6.84 -23.83
N ARG A 364 -9.12 -6.02 -24.85
CA ARG A 364 -9.14 -4.55 -24.73
C ARG A 364 -10.55 -4.06 -24.38
N ALA A 365 -11.57 -4.50 -25.11
CA ALA A 365 -12.96 -4.17 -24.88
C ALA A 365 -13.46 -4.62 -23.49
N HIS A 366 -12.99 -5.77 -22.98
CA HIS A 366 -13.30 -6.21 -21.62
C HIS A 366 -12.75 -5.25 -20.57
N VAL A 367 -11.49 -4.81 -20.72
CA VAL A 367 -10.88 -3.79 -19.85
C VAL A 367 -11.61 -2.45 -19.96
N ASP A 368 -12.00 -2.06 -21.17
CA ASP A 368 -12.73 -0.82 -21.44
C ASP A 368 -14.09 -0.82 -20.74
N ARG A 369 -14.86 -1.90 -20.85
CA ARG A 369 -16.17 -2.05 -20.17
C ARG A 369 -16.05 -2.01 -18.65
N LEU A 370 -15.03 -2.64 -18.07
CA LEU A 370 -14.80 -2.53 -16.62
C LEU A 370 -14.39 -1.11 -16.23
N THR A 371 -13.55 -0.45 -17.03
CA THR A 371 -13.12 0.94 -16.78
C THR A 371 -14.31 1.90 -16.88
N ASP A 372 -15.22 1.67 -17.82
CA ASP A 372 -16.44 2.45 -18.00
C ASP A 372 -17.40 2.27 -16.82
N ALA A 373 -17.63 1.03 -16.37
CA ALA A 373 -18.40 0.78 -15.15
C ALA A 373 -17.78 1.46 -13.93
N LEU A 374 -16.46 1.36 -13.75
CA LEU A 374 -15.73 2.05 -12.67
C LEU A 374 -15.85 3.57 -12.75
N ARG A 375 -16.07 4.16 -13.93
CA ARG A 375 -16.06 5.62 -14.11
C ARG A 375 -17.12 6.31 -13.25
N TYR A 376 -18.30 5.70 -13.11
CA TYR A 376 -19.47 6.32 -12.47
C TYR A 376 -19.85 5.70 -11.12
N GLU A 377 -19.25 4.58 -10.72
CA GLU A 377 -19.44 4.03 -9.38
C GLU A 377 -18.81 4.95 -8.32
N PRO A 378 -19.46 5.26 -7.20
CA PRO A 378 -18.80 5.97 -6.11
C PRO A 378 -17.66 5.13 -5.51
N CYS A 379 -16.47 5.72 -5.33
CA CYS A 379 -15.31 4.99 -4.79
C CYS A 379 -15.01 5.30 -3.31
N SER A 380 -15.59 6.38 -2.77
CA SER A 380 -15.42 6.84 -1.40
C SER A 380 -16.47 7.91 -1.08
N PRO A 381 -16.66 8.28 0.21
CA PRO A 381 -17.55 9.39 0.59
C PRO A 381 -17.25 10.72 -0.11
N ARG A 382 -15.99 10.95 -0.51
CA ARG A 382 -15.54 12.19 -1.16
C ARG A 382 -15.61 12.14 -2.69
N CYS A 383 -16.16 11.06 -3.27
CA CYS A 383 -16.15 10.87 -4.71
C CYS A 383 -17.11 11.83 -5.40
N ALA A 384 -16.66 12.52 -6.45
CA ALA A 384 -17.48 13.44 -7.25
C ALA A 384 -18.71 12.77 -7.89
N ASN A 385 -18.71 11.43 -8.03
CA ASN A 385 -19.82 10.69 -8.61
C ASN A 385 -21.10 10.76 -7.76
N TRP A 386 -21.03 11.10 -6.47
CA TRP A 386 -22.22 11.29 -5.64
C TRP A 386 -23.19 12.34 -6.21
N LEU A 387 -22.66 13.33 -6.95
CA LEU A 387 -23.50 14.34 -7.58
C LEU A 387 -24.45 13.75 -8.62
N ILE A 388 -24.11 12.64 -9.31
CA ILE A 388 -25.05 11.96 -10.22
C ILE A 388 -26.20 11.29 -9.43
N TYR A 389 -25.93 10.89 -8.19
CA TYR A 389 -26.89 10.19 -7.32
C TYR A 389 -27.65 11.14 -6.39
N GLY A 390 -27.57 12.46 -6.60
CA GLY A 390 -28.33 13.42 -5.81
C GLY A 390 -27.76 13.72 -4.43
N VAL A 391 -26.49 13.42 -4.16
CA VAL A 391 -25.86 13.65 -2.86
C VAL A 391 -24.59 14.48 -3.03
N GLN A 392 -24.37 15.43 -2.13
CA GLN A 392 -23.11 16.17 -2.09
C GLN A 392 -22.00 15.30 -1.47
N PRO A 393 -20.85 15.13 -2.14
CA PRO A 393 -19.72 14.39 -1.58
C PRO A 393 -19.24 15.00 -0.25
N LEU A 394 -18.69 14.17 0.64
CA LEU A 394 -18.07 14.64 1.87
C LEU A 394 -16.90 15.61 1.59
N GLY A 395 -16.93 16.80 2.21
CA GLY A 395 -15.97 17.87 1.97
C GLY A 395 -16.09 18.43 0.54
N VAL A 396 -17.32 18.76 0.15
CA VAL A 396 -17.69 19.30 -1.17
C VAL A 396 -16.96 20.62 -1.45
N ARG A 397 -16.68 20.87 -2.73
CA ARG A 397 -16.05 22.11 -3.22
C ARG A 397 -16.42 22.33 -4.68
N ALA A 398 -16.23 23.55 -5.17
CA ALA A 398 -16.38 23.86 -6.58
C ALA A 398 -15.50 22.98 -7.49
N GLY A 399 -15.97 22.76 -8.73
CA GLY A 399 -15.20 22.08 -9.79
C GLY A 399 -15.21 20.55 -9.73
N LEU A 400 -16.04 19.93 -8.89
CA LEU A 400 -16.29 18.50 -8.94
C LEU A 400 -17.17 18.16 -10.15
N HIS A 401 -16.73 17.18 -10.93
CA HIS A 401 -17.43 16.69 -12.11
C HIS A 401 -17.57 15.16 -12.04
N PRO A 402 -18.80 14.64 -12.12
CA PRO A 402 -19.02 13.20 -12.20
C PRO A 402 -18.29 12.55 -13.38
N GLY A 403 -17.81 11.32 -13.17
CA GLY A 403 -16.99 10.59 -14.13
C GLY A 403 -15.56 11.10 -14.28
N ARG A 404 -15.15 12.11 -13.48
CA ARG A 404 -13.78 12.69 -13.45
C ARG A 404 -13.18 12.74 -12.05
N CYS A 405 -13.61 11.84 -11.16
CA CYS A 405 -13.07 11.75 -9.82
C CYS A 405 -11.54 11.48 -9.86
N PRO A 406 -10.70 12.24 -9.12
CA PRO A 406 -9.24 12.08 -9.13
C PRO A 406 -8.76 10.85 -8.34
N GLY A 407 -9.69 10.16 -7.66
CA GLY A 407 -9.45 8.99 -6.85
C GLY A 407 -8.74 7.87 -7.62
N LYS A 408 -7.85 7.13 -6.93
CA LYS A 408 -7.07 6.06 -7.56
C LYS A 408 -7.94 4.96 -8.15
N ALA A 409 -9.13 4.69 -7.61
CA ALA A 409 -10.05 3.65 -8.10
C ALA A 409 -10.46 3.85 -9.57
N HIS A 410 -10.61 5.11 -10.00
CA HIS A 410 -11.06 5.46 -11.36
C HIS A 410 -9.93 5.49 -12.38
N ARG A 411 -8.67 5.35 -11.95
CA ARG A 411 -7.54 5.28 -12.87
C ARG A 411 -7.56 3.94 -13.56
N ARG A 412 -7.55 3.92 -14.89
CA ARG A 412 -7.46 2.68 -15.68
C ARG A 412 -6.36 1.73 -15.17
N GLN A 413 -5.22 2.27 -14.72
CA GLN A 413 -4.09 1.45 -14.24
C GLN A 413 -4.38 0.65 -12.96
N THR A 414 -5.39 1.02 -12.17
CA THR A 414 -5.70 0.37 -10.88
C THR A 414 -6.86 -0.60 -10.98
N LEU A 415 -7.73 -0.47 -12.01
CA LEU A 415 -8.93 -1.28 -12.21
C LEU A 415 -9.78 -1.38 -10.92
N GLY A 416 -10.02 -0.24 -10.25
CA GLY A 416 -10.79 -0.18 -9.00
C GLY A 416 -9.99 -0.46 -7.73
N ILE A 417 -8.84 -1.12 -7.82
CA ILE A 417 -7.99 -1.47 -6.67
C ILE A 417 -7.19 -0.24 -6.21
N ALA A 418 -7.83 0.66 -5.47
CA ALA A 418 -7.26 1.92 -5.03
C ALA A 418 -6.25 1.80 -3.86
N GLY A 419 -6.30 0.68 -3.14
CA GLY A 419 -5.49 0.42 -1.95
C GLY A 419 -4.03 0.05 -2.24
N ARG A 420 -3.28 -0.28 -1.17
CA ARG A 420 -1.92 -0.81 -1.30
C ARG A 420 -2.01 -2.22 -1.90
N ARG A 421 -1.22 -2.48 -2.95
CA ARG A 421 -1.13 -3.81 -3.57
C ARG A 421 -0.22 -4.77 -2.82
N VAL A 422 0.72 -4.27 -2.02
CA VAL A 422 1.56 -5.09 -1.14
C VAL A 422 1.14 -4.82 0.28
N LEU A 423 0.69 -5.85 0.96
CA LEU A 423 0.21 -5.83 2.34
C LEU A 423 1.21 -6.61 3.19
N VAL A 424 1.91 -5.95 4.09
CA VAL A 424 2.87 -6.59 4.99
C VAL A 424 2.45 -6.27 6.41
N SER A 425 2.35 -7.29 7.25
CA SER A 425 2.06 -7.09 8.66
C SER A 425 3.21 -6.37 9.36
N ARG A 426 2.89 -5.55 10.36
CA ARG A 426 3.88 -4.73 11.08
C ARG A 426 4.95 -5.60 11.77
N ARG A 427 4.54 -6.69 12.40
CA ARG A 427 5.42 -7.67 13.05
C ARG A 427 5.76 -8.85 12.11
N TRP A 428 5.92 -8.58 10.81
CA TRP A 428 6.46 -9.58 9.88
C TRP A 428 7.91 -9.87 10.24
N SER A 429 8.90 -9.21 9.64
CA SER A 429 10.30 -9.41 10.05
C SER A 429 10.74 -8.47 11.18
N GLY A 430 9.87 -7.63 11.74
CA GLY A 430 10.24 -6.50 12.63
C GLY A 430 10.96 -5.34 11.92
N LYS A 431 11.46 -5.57 10.70
CA LYS A 431 12.24 -4.62 9.88
C LYS A 431 11.40 -3.82 8.88
N THR A 432 11.73 -2.55 8.71
CA THR A 432 11.27 -1.66 7.65
C THR A 432 12.03 -1.89 6.34
N LEU A 433 11.53 -1.36 5.22
CA LEU A 433 12.29 -1.40 3.96
C LEU A 433 13.61 -0.62 4.02
N THR A 434 13.74 0.33 4.95
CA THR A 434 14.99 1.07 5.17
C THR A 434 16.00 0.14 5.84
N ASP A 435 15.58 -0.60 6.86
CA ASP A 435 16.41 -1.57 7.57
C ASP A 435 16.90 -2.67 6.62
N HIS A 436 16.00 -3.23 5.79
CA HIS A 436 16.38 -4.20 4.74
C HIS A 436 17.42 -3.65 3.74
N ARG A 437 17.42 -2.33 3.48
CA ARG A 437 18.45 -1.70 2.64
C ARG A 437 19.75 -1.47 3.41
N ALA A 438 19.65 -1.15 4.70
CA ALA A 438 20.78 -0.98 5.61
C ALA A 438 21.51 -2.31 5.79
N ASP A 439 20.82 -3.41 6.12
CA ASP A 439 21.39 -4.75 6.25
C ASP A 439 22.16 -5.17 5.00
N ARG A 440 21.57 -4.94 3.83
CA ARG A 440 22.23 -5.21 2.55
C ARG A 440 23.47 -4.33 2.33
N ARG A 441 23.43 -3.07 2.76
CA ARG A 441 24.59 -2.18 2.70
C ARG A 441 25.68 -2.66 3.65
N THR A 442 25.34 -2.95 4.90
CA THR A 442 26.23 -3.47 5.93
C THR A 442 26.92 -4.74 5.43
N HIS A 443 26.18 -5.73 4.93
CA HIS A 443 26.77 -6.94 4.37
C HIS A 443 27.80 -6.65 3.27
N VAL A 444 27.49 -5.76 2.32
CA VAL A 444 28.45 -5.39 1.26
C VAL A 444 29.68 -4.72 1.85
N LEU A 445 29.53 -3.81 2.81
CA LEU A 445 30.64 -3.13 3.46
C LEU A 445 31.51 -4.10 4.26
N THR A 446 30.91 -5.06 4.98
CA THR A 446 31.63 -6.12 5.71
C THR A 446 32.45 -6.98 4.76
N VAL A 447 31.88 -7.40 3.63
CA VAL A 447 32.61 -8.20 2.61
C VAL A 447 33.78 -7.40 2.03
N LEU A 448 33.60 -6.11 1.72
CA LEU A 448 34.69 -5.26 1.23
C LEU A 448 35.79 -5.06 2.28
N ALA A 449 35.40 -4.82 3.54
CA ALA A 449 36.33 -4.63 4.64
C ALA A 449 37.15 -5.89 4.94
N ALA A 450 36.53 -7.07 4.90
CA ALA A 450 37.22 -8.35 5.07
C ALA A 450 38.31 -8.58 3.99
N ALA A 451 38.11 -8.02 2.80
CA ALA A 451 39.07 -8.06 1.70
C ALA A 451 40.08 -6.88 1.70
N GLY A 452 40.05 -6.02 2.72
CA GLY A 452 40.88 -4.82 2.78
C GLY A 452 40.57 -3.77 1.70
N ILE A 453 39.41 -3.86 1.05
CA ILE A 453 39.00 -2.93 -0.02
C ILE A 453 38.28 -1.75 0.62
N PRO A 454 38.83 -0.52 0.54
CA PRO A 454 38.19 0.65 1.13
C PRO A 454 36.85 0.90 0.43
N ALA A 455 35.79 0.96 1.23
CA ALA A 455 34.47 1.32 0.72
C ALA A 455 34.40 2.83 0.52
N THR A 456 34.45 3.28 -0.74
CA THR A 456 34.12 4.66 -1.09
C THR A 456 32.64 4.71 -1.50
N PRO A 457 31.76 5.34 -0.69
CA PRO A 457 30.40 5.63 -1.13
C PRO A 457 30.39 6.41 -2.46
N ALA A 458 29.32 6.28 -3.26
CA ALA A 458 29.11 7.16 -4.42
C ALA A 458 28.97 8.63 -4.01
N THR A 459 28.74 8.87 -2.73
CA THR A 459 28.58 10.16 -2.10
C THR A 459 29.89 10.71 -1.53
N GLY A 460 31.05 10.15 -1.89
CA GLY A 460 32.35 10.58 -1.36
C GLY A 460 32.74 9.80 -0.10
N PRO A 461 33.89 10.11 0.53
CA PRO A 461 34.34 9.41 1.73
C PRO A 461 33.26 9.48 2.83
N THR A 462 33.08 8.37 3.57
CA THR A 462 32.26 8.36 4.77
C THR A 462 32.98 9.21 5.82
N THR A 463 32.58 10.47 5.97
CA THR A 463 33.05 11.31 7.06
C THR A 463 32.31 10.99 8.34
N ALA A 464 32.99 11.17 9.48
CA ALA A 464 32.37 11.11 10.80
C ALA A 464 31.33 12.22 11.03
N ASP A 465 31.41 13.31 10.27
CA ASP A 465 30.46 14.43 10.30
C ASP A 465 29.24 14.18 9.38
N PRO A 466 28.02 14.03 9.94
CA PRO A 466 26.78 13.88 9.18
C PRO A 466 26.38 15.13 8.38
N HIS A 467 26.85 16.32 8.75
CA HIS A 467 26.47 17.62 8.18
C HIS A 467 27.45 18.14 7.12
N ARG A 468 28.52 17.38 6.81
CA ARG A 468 29.49 17.77 5.77
C ARG A 468 28.89 17.91 4.37
N TRP A 469 27.80 17.20 4.08
CA TRP A 469 27.25 17.12 2.73
C TRP A 469 25.83 17.69 2.67
N GLU A 470 25.66 18.77 1.90
CA GLU A 470 24.34 19.28 1.54
C GLU A 470 23.87 18.65 0.22
N TRP A 471 22.60 18.26 0.16
CA TRP A 471 21.99 17.56 -0.97
C TRP A 471 20.82 18.35 -1.55
N GLN A 472 20.96 18.82 -2.79
CA GLN A 472 19.93 19.59 -3.47
C GLN A 472 19.50 18.93 -4.79
N PRO A 473 18.20 18.65 -5.00
CA PRO A 473 17.71 18.21 -6.30
C PRO A 473 17.97 19.27 -7.38
N VAL A 474 18.54 18.87 -8.51
CA VAL A 474 18.73 19.78 -9.66
C VAL A 474 17.42 19.91 -10.42
N ARG A 475 16.89 21.13 -10.52
CA ARG A 475 15.59 21.41 -11.15
C ARG A 475 15.66 21.22 -12.67
N PRO A 476 14.53 20.85 -13.33
CA PRO A 476 14.46 20.88 -14.79
C PRO A 476 14.76 22.29 -15.31
N GLY A 477 15.70 22.42 -16.24
CA GLY A 477 16.11 23.72 -16.80
C GLY A 477 17.25 24.44 -16.05
N ASP A 478 17.81 23.85 -15.00
CA ASP A 478 19.04 24.34 -14.37
C ASP A 478 20.20 24.32 -15.40
N PRO A 479 20.89 25.45 -15.65
CA PRO A 479 21.99 25.54 -16.63
C PRO A 479 23.14 24.56 -16.36
N ASP A 480 23.37 24.22 -15.09
CA ASP A 480 24.45 23.32 -14.67
C ASP A 480 24.01 21.84 -14.71
N GLN A 481 22.80 21.55 -15.17
CA GLN A 481 22.30 20.18 -15.25
C GLN A 481 23.06 19.41 -16.33
N PRO A 482 23.82 18.35 -15.98
CA PRO A 482 24.51 17.56 -16.97
C PRO A 482 23.50 16.85 -17.88
N PRO A 483 23.80 16.71 -19.19
CA PRO A 483 22.97 15.93 -20.09
C PRO A 483 22.75 14.52 -19.55
N ARG A 484 21.56 13.97 -19.79
CA ARG A 484 21.20 12.63 -19.29
C ARG A 484 22.18 11.53 -19.73
N GLY A 485 22.74 11.65 -20.94
CA GLY A 485 23.79 10.74 -21.42
C GLY A 485 25.01 10.72 -20.51
N THR A 486 25.49 11.90 -20.11
CA THR A 486 26.61 12.06 -19.16
C THR A 486 26.30 11.45 -17.80
N LEU A 487 25.10 11.68 -17.27
CA LEU A 487 24.65 11.07 -16.00
C LEU A 487 24.63 9.53 -16.09
N LEU A 488 24.19 8.98 -17.22
CA LEU A 488 24.18 7.53 -17.45
C LEU A 488 25.60 6.97 -17.52
N LEU A 489 26.52 7.61 -18.25
CA LEU A 489 27.92 7.18 -18.34
C LEU A 489 28.61 7.18 -16.97
N ARG A 490 28.42 8.26 -16.18
CA ARG A 490 28.90 8.31 -14.78
C ARG A 490 28.33 7.16 -13.94
N ALA A 491 27.03 6.90 -14.05
CA ALA A 491 26.38 5.80 -13.34
C ALA A 491 26.85 4.40 -13.80
N ILE A 492 27.22 4.23 -15.08
CA ILE A 492 27.79 2.98 -15.62
C ILE A 492 29.17 2.76 -15.03
N HIS A 493 30.03 3.77 -15.12
CA HIS A 493 31.40 3.71 -14.59
C HIS A 493 31.39 3.34 -13.11
N GLN A 494 30.60 4.05 -12.29
CA GLN A 494 30.46 3.74 -10.86
C GLN A 494 29.98 2.31 -10.61
N ARG A 495 29.00 1.85 -11.39
CA ARG A 495 28.44 0.50 -11.24
C ARG A 495 29.45 -0.58 -11.63
N HIS A 496 30.27 -0.34 -12.64
CA HIS A 496 31.34 -1.25 -13.06
C HIS A 496 32.41 -1.35 -11.97
N HIS A 497 32.86 -0.20 -11.46
CA HIS A 497 33.82 -0.12 -10.37
C HIS A 497 33.35 -0.90 -9.13
N TRP A 498 32.14 -0.62 -8.63
CA TRP A 498 31.58 -1.36 -7.49
C TRP A 498 31.41 -2.85 -7.74
N ARG A 499 31.08 -3.26 -8.96
CA ARG A 499 30.93 -4.68 -9.30
C ARG A 499 32.29 -5.38 -9.31
N GLN A 500 33.34 -4.71 -9.79
CA GLN A 500 34.70 -5.23 -9.74
C GLN A 500 35.18 -5.35 -8.29
N GLN A 501 35.06 -4.28 -7.48
CA GLN A 501 35.43 -4.30 -6.06
C GLN A 501 34.75 -5.46 -5.31
N TYR A 502 33.44 -5.62 -5.47
CA TYR A 502 32.71 -6.70 -4.78
C TYR A 502 33.09 -8.10 -5.29
N ARG A 503 33.39 -8.26 -6.59
CA ARG A 503 33.87 -9.54 -7.14
C ARG A 503 35.26 -9.89 -6.63
N THR A 504 36.16 -8.92 -6.59
CA THR A 504 37.51 -9.10 -6.01
C THR A 504 37.40 -9.47 -4.55
N ALA A 505 36.55 -8.79 -3.78
CA ALA A 505 36.33 -9.11 -2.37
C ALA A 505 35.83 -10.54 -2.15
N LEU A 506 34.85 -10.97 -2.95
CA LEU A 506 34.34 -12.35 -2.89
C LEU A 506 35.39 -13.40 -3.27
N ALA A 507 36.30 -13.08 -4.21
CA ALA A 507 37.38 -14.00 -4.57
C ALA A 507 38.47 -14.10 -3.50
N GLN A 508 38.64 -13.05 -2.68
CA GLN A 508 39.64 -12.98 -1.60
C GLN A 508 39.12 -13.47 -0.25
N THR A 509 37.81 -13.68 -0.11
CA THR A 509 37.19 -14.16 1.12
C THR A 509 36.88 -15.66 0.96
N PRO A 510 37.71 -16.58 1.50
CA PRO A 510 37.64 -18.01 1.21
C PRO A 510 36.40 -18.74 1.77
N ASP A 511 35.69 -18.13 2.73
CA ASP A 511 34.43 -18.66 3.28
C ASP A 511 33.24 -17.77 2.93
N PRO A 512 32.05 -18.34 2.68
CA PRO A 512 30.84 -17.56 2.55
C PRO A 512 30.58 -16.87 3.90
N ILE A 513 30.72 -15.54 3.94
CA ILE A 513 30.09 -14.71 4.97
C ILE A 513 28.58 -14.90 4.79
N THR A 514 28.07 -15.97 5.38
CA THR A 514 26.65 -16.25 5.48
C THR A 514 26.10 -15.13 6.34
N PRO A 515 25.16 -14.29 5.86
CA PRO A 515 24.49 -13.38 6.77
C PRO A 515 23.90 -14.25 7.87
N ALA A 516 24.27 -13.99 9.13
CA ALA A 516 23.71 -14.69 10.27
C ALA A 516 22.20 -14.77 10.06
N ALA A 517 21.66 -15.98 10.09
CA ALA A 517 20.22 -16.17 10.12
C ALA A 517 19.71 -15.36 11.32
N ALA A 518 18.96 -14.30 11.01
CA ALA A 518 18.23 -13.46 11.94
C ALA A 518 16.86 -13.22 11.34
#